data_AF-A0A6M1YCN3-F1
#
_entry.id   AF-A0A6M1YCN3-F1
#
_cell.length_a   1.000
_cell.length_b   1.000
_cell.length_c   1.000
_cell.angle_alpha   90.00
_cell.angle_beta   90.00
_cell.angle_gamma   90.00
#
_symmetry.space_group_name_H-M   'P 1'
#
loop_
_entity.id
_entity.type
_entity.pdbx_description
1 polymer ?
#
loop_
_entity_poly.entity_id
_entity_poly.type
_entity_poly.pdbx_seq_one_letter_code
_entity_poly.pdbx_strand_id
1 'polypeptide(L)'
;MKKICIDARMIESAGIGTYLKSLLKNLKSKNFKISLIVKPRVIERVKWLKNFDLIYLDAPIYSIKEQLLLPFKIPKCDLFFVPHFNIPLLPIRAKKRLVTIHDVYHLAF
;
A
#
# COMPACT_ATOMS: atom_id res chain seq x y z
N MET A 1 7.39 5.91 18.15
CA MET A 1 6.20 5.61 17.32
C MET A 1 6.61 4.69 16.17
N LYS A 2 5.93 3.54 15.97
CA LYS A 2 6.28 2.60 14.88
C LYS A 2 5.90 3.21 13.52
N LYS A 3 6.75 3.00 12.51
CA LYS A 3 6.57 3.50 11.13
C LYS A 3 6.00 2.39 10.24
N ILE A 4 4.86 2.62 9.63
CA ILE A 4 4.19 1.67 8.75
C ILE A 4 4.06 2.31 7.37
N CYS A 5 4.52 1.60 6.34
CA CYS A 5 4.26 1.97 4.95
C CYS A 5 3.23 1.00 4.37
N ILE A 6 2.16 1.51 3.77
CA ILE A 6 1.08 0.71 3.20
C ILE A 6 1.00 0.97 1.70
N ASP A 7 0.93 -0.08 0.90
CA ASP A 7 0.58 0.04 -0.52
C ASP A 7 -0.93 0.23 -0.68
N ALA A 8 -1.34 1.45 -1.01
CA ALA A 8 -2.72 1.86 -1.20
C ALA A 8 -3.02 2.22 -2.67
N ARG A 9 -2.17 1.79 -3.63
CA ARG A 9 -2.40 2.07 -5.07
C ARG A 9 -3.69 1.46 -5.62
N MET A 10 -4.25 0.46 -4.94
CA MET A 10 -5.53 -0.19 -5.26
C MET A 10 -6.72 0.40 -4.46
N ILE A 11 -6.58 1.56 -3.82
CA ILE A 11 -7.66 2.11 -2.98
C ILE A 11 -8.94 2.46 -3.74
N GLU A 12 -8.84 2.70 -5.05
CA GLU A 12 -9.99 2.95 -5.92
C GLU A 12 -10.61 1.67 -6.49
N SER A 13 -9.99 0.51 -6.29
CA SER A 13 -10.51 -0.78 -6.75
C SER A 13 -11.71 -1.24 -5.92
N ALA A 14 -12.55 -2.11 -6.49
CA ALA A 14 -13.55 -2.84 -5.73
C ALA A 14 -12.88 -3.83 -4.75
N GLY A 15 -13.63 -4.34 -3.76
CA GLY A 15 -13.14 -5.32 -2.79
C GLY A 15 -11.98 -4.78 -1.93
N ILE A 16 -10.75 -4.97 -2.41
CA ILE A 16 -9.49 -4.49 -1.80
C ILE A 16 -9.54 -3.00 -1.49
N GLY A 17 -10.08 -2.16 -2.39
CA GLY A 17 -10.16 -0.72 -2.14
C GLY A 17 -11.15 -0.39 -1.01
N THR A 18 -12.27 -1.11 -0.90
CA THR A 18 -13.21 -0.98 0.22
C THR A 18 -12.55 -1.38 1.54
N TYR A 19 -11.82 -2.50 1.54
CA TYR A 19 -11.03 -2.94 2.69
C TYR A 19 -9.99 -1.90 3.10
N LEU A 20 -9.18 -1.40 2.15
CA LEU A 20 -8.18 -0.36 2.39
C LEU A 20 -8.79 0.90 3.00
N LYS A 21 -9.92 1.39 2.47
CA LYS A 21 -10.61 2.57 3.01
C LYS A 21 -11.03 2.36 4.47
N SER A 22 -11.58 1.18 4.79
CA SER A 22 -11.98 0.85 6.16
C SER A 22 -10.77 0.74 7.11
N LEU A 23 -9.74 0.00 6.69
CA LEU A 23 -8.50 -0.19 7.45
C LEU A 23 -7.85 1.15 7.80
N LEU A 24 -7.63 2.01 6.79
CA LEU A 24 -6.94 3.28 6.95
C LEU A 24 -7.72 4.26 7.84
N LYS A 25 -9.06 4.29 7.75
CA LYS A 25 -9.90 5.08 8.66
C LYS A 25 -9.70 4.65 10.12
N ASN A 26 -9.66 3.34 10.38
CA ASN A 26 -9.45 2.80 11.72
C ASN A 26 -8.02 3.01 12.24
N LEU A 27 -7.02 2.88 11.37
CA LEU A 27 -5.61 3.09 11.73
C LEU A 27 -5.28 4.54 12.08
N LYS A 28 -6.04 5.51 11.56
CA LYS A 28 -5.85 6.94 11.89
C LYS A 28 -5.93 7.24 13.38
N SER A 29 -6.72 6.46 14.14
CA SER A 29 -6.90 6.62 15.59
C SER A 29 -5.75 6.04 16.43
N LYS A 30 -4.76 5.40 15.80
CA LYS A 30 -3.70 4.65 16.49
C LYS A 30 -2.37 5.40 16.47
N ASN A 31 -1.52 5.09 17.44
CA ASN A 31 -0.21 5.73 17.62
C ASN A 31 0.85 5.16 16.63
N PHE A 32 0.63 5.34 15.32
CA PHE A 32 1.52 4.92 14.24
C PHE A 32 1.86 6.10 13.31
N LYS A 33 3.09 6.13 12.79
CA LYS A 33 3.44 6.99 11.66
C LYS A 33 3.15 6.22 10.38
N ILE A 34 2.15 6.65 9.61
CA ILE A 34 1.66 5.91 8.45
C ILE A 34 2.01 6.68 7.17
N SER A 35 2.73 6.01 6.27
CA SER A 35 2.98 6.47 4.90
C SER A 35 2.23 5.59 3.90
N LEU A 36 1.63 6.21 2.88
CA LEU A 36 0.82 5.51 1.88
C LEU A 36 1.45 5.64 0.50
N ILE A 37 1.68 4.50 -0.16
CA ILE A 37 2.01 4.50 -1.58
C ILE A 37 0.71 4.58 -2.37
N VAL A 38 0.59 5.57 -3.24
CA VAL A 38 -0.65 5.83 -3.99
C VAL A 38 -0.36 6.19 -5.44
N LYS A 39 -1.38 6.01 -6.30
CA LYS A 39 -1.31 6.50 -7.68
C LYS A 39 -1.35 8.04 -7.71
N PRO A 40 -0.76 8.68 -8.73
CA PRO A 40 -1.00 10.10 -8.98
C PRO A 40 -2.51 10.38 -9.10
N ARG A 41 -2.93 11.59 -8.72
CA ARG A 41 -4.33 12.06 -8.80
C ARG A 41 -5.35 11.34 -7.90
N VAL A 42 -4.96 10.31 -7.13
CA VAL A 42 -5.88 9.64 -6.17
C VAL A 42 -6.56 10.64 -5.23
N ILE A 43 -5.87 11.73 -4.91
CA ILE A 43 -6.30 12.73 -3.94
C ILE A 43 -7.47 13.58 -4.42
N GLU A 44 -7.68 13.66 -5.74
CA GLU A 44 -8.81 14.34 -6.35
C GLU A 44 -10.12 13.60 -6.01
N ARG A 45 -10.05 12.27 -5.94
CA ARG A 45 -11.18 11.37 -5.69
C ARG A 45 -11.30 10.94 -4.23
N VAL A 46 -10.17 10.79 -3.53
CA VAL A 46 -10.10 10.31 -2.13
C VAL A 46 -9.39 11.34 -1.24
N LYS A 47 -10.00 12.51 -1.09
CA LYS A 47 -9.41 13.70 -0.44
C LYS A 47 -8.89 13.48 0.98
N TRP A 48 -9.52 12.60 1.77
CA TRP A 48 -9.15 12.37 3.17
C TRP A 48 -7.79 11.67 3.33
N LEU A 49 -7.22 11.13 2.25
CA LEU A 49 -5.86 10.59 2.25
C LEU A 49 -4.79 11.66 2.50
N LYS A 50 -5.10 12.96 2.34
CA LYS A 50 -4.18 14.07 2.67
C LYS A 50 -3.73 14.08 4.13
N ASN A 51 -4.43 13.35 5.00
CA ASN A 51 -4.08 13.21 6.41
C ASN A 51 -2.93 12.22 6.68
N PHE A 52 -2.36 11.60 5.64
CA PHE A 52 -1.28 10.63 5.73
C PHE A 52 -0.04 11.13 4.97
N ASP A 53 1.12 10.55 5.26
CA ASP A 53 2.35 10.82 4.50
C ASP A 53 2.24 10.13 3.12
N LEU A 54 1.97 10.89 2.05
CA LEU A 54 1.74 10.33 0.73
C LEU A 54 3.03 10.16 -0.08
N ILE A 55 3.17 8.98 -0.70
CA ILE A 55 4.25 8.63 -1.61
C ILE A 55 3.62 8.29 -2.96
N TYR A 56 3.81 9.17 -3.93
CA TYR A 56 3.26 8.96 -5.27
C TYR A 56 4.12 7.99 -6.07
N LEU A 57 3.47 6.99 -6.66
CA LEU A 57 4.08 6.02 -7.55
C LEU A 57 3.15 5.73 -8.73
N ASP A 58 3.59 6.13 -9.92
CA ASP A 58 2.91 5.85 -11.17
C ASP A 58 3.47 4.58 -11.84
N ALA A 59 3.04 3.44 -11.33
CA ALA A 59 3.37 2.13 -11.89
C ALA A 59 2.11 1.24 -11.92
N PRO A 60 1.78 0.62 -13.06
CA PRO A 60 0.70 -0.36 -13.13
C PRO A 60 0.93 -1.52 -12.14
N ILE A 61 -0.17 -2.03 -11.58
CA ILE A 61 -0.13 -3.21 -10.72
C ILE A 61 0.31 -4.43 -11.56
N TYR A 62 1.18 -5.27 -11.02
CA TYR A 62 1.81 -6.43 -11.67
C TYR A 62 2.79 -6.11 -12.80
N SER A 63 3.29 -4.87 -12.88
CA SER A 63 4.28 -4.49 -13.88
C SER A 63 5.72 -4.69 -13.40
N ILE A 64 6.63 -4.92 -14.34
CA ILE A 64 8.07 -4.87 -14.06
C ILE A 64 8.47 -3.49 -13.51
N LYS A 65 7.80 -2.43 -13.98
CA LYS A 65 8.01 -1.05 -13.52
C LYS A 65 7.80 -0.89 -12.01
N GLU A 66 6.76 -1.50 -11.42
CA GLU A 66 6.58 -1.42 -9.97
C GLU A 66 7.68 -2.16 -9.20
N GLN A 67 8.13 -3.31 -9.70
CA GLN A 67 9.18 -4.10 -9.07
C GLN A 67 10.51 -3.36 -9.01
N LEU A 68 10.82 -2.58 -10.04
CA LEU A 68 12.01 -1.72 -10.08
C LEU A 68 11.86 -0.48 -9.20
N LEU A 69 10.68 0.15 -9.14
CA LEU A 69 10.51 1.43 -8.44
C LEU A 69 10.21 1.30 -6.95
N LEU A 70 9.47 0.27 -6.53
CA LEU A 70 9.06 0.09 -5.13
C LEU A 70 10.25 0.04 -4.15
N PRO A 71 11.35 -0.68 -4.42
CA PRO A 71 12.51 -0.71 -3.53
C PRO A 71 13.09 0.66 -3.20
N PHE A 72 13.04 1.60 -4.15
CA PHE A 72 13.54 2.96 -3.98
C PHE A 72 12.50 3.90 -3.36
N LYS A 73 11.21 3.65 -3.58
CA LYS A 73 10.11 4.48 -3.10
C LYS A 73 9.64 4.13 -1.69
N ILE A 74 9.80 2.88 -1.27
CA ILE A 74 9.45 2.45 0.09
C ILE A 74 10.43 3.11 1.08
N PRO A 75 9.93 3.93 2.02
CA PRO A 75 10.77 4.62 2.98
C PRO A 75 11.28 3.64 4.03
N LYS A 76 12.27 4.07 4.82
CA LYS A 76 12.71 3.30 5.98
C LYS A 76 11.56 3.15 6.98
N CYS A 77 11.07 1.93 7.17
CA CYS A 77 9.91 1.63 8.00
C CYS A 77 10.07 0.33 8.81
N ASP A 78 9.24 0.17 9.85
CA ASP A 78 9.21 -1.04 10.68
C ASP A 78 8.36 -2.13 10.03
N LEU A 79 7.35 -1.74 9.25
CA LEU A 79 6.45 -2.65 8.54
C LEU A 79 6.09 -2.07 7.17
N PHE A 80 6.27 -2.87 6.12
CA PHE A 80 5.66 -2.65 4.81
C PHE A 80 4.48 -3.60 4.64
N PHE A 81 3.29 -3.05 4.40
CA PHE A 81 2.06 -3.80 4.26
C PHE A 81 1.49 -3.67 2.84
N VAL A 82 1.18 -4.82 2.23
CA VAL A 82 0.58 -4.90 0.90
C VAL A 82 -0.72 -5.72 0.98
N PRO A 83 -1.87 -5.16 0.57
CA PRO A 83 -3.16 -5.85 0.65
C PRO A 83 -3.42 -6.80 -0.53
N HIS A 84 -2.36 -7.19 -1.26
CA HIS A 84 -2.41 -8.07 -2.42
C HIS A 84 -1.02 -8.64 -2.77
N PHE A 85 -0.93 -9.46 -3.82
CA PHE A 85 0.30 -10.13 -4.30
C PHE A 85 1.46 -9.22 -4.75
N ASN A 86 1.28 -7.91 -4.85
CA ASN A 86 2.19 -6.99 -5.54
C ASN A 86 3.39 -6.55 -4.68
N ILE A 87 3.98 -7.47 -3.94
CA ILE A 87 5.13 -7.19 -3.08
C ILE A 87 6.45 -7.21 -3.87
N PRO A 88 7.42 -6.33 -3.59
CA PRO A 88 8.69 -6.30 -4.33
C PRO A 88 9.54 -7.56 -4.14
N LEU A 89 10.13 -8.09 -5.20
CA LEU A 89 11.09 -9.19 -5.11
C LEU A 89 12.45 -8.73 -4.57
N LEU A 90 12.87 -7.51 -4.94
CA LEU A 90 14.13 -6.92 -4.49
C LEU A 90 14.08 -6.50 -3.00
N PRO A 91 15.24 -6.40 -2.34
CA PRO A 91 15.34 -5.91 -0.97
C PRO A 91 14.73 -4.50 -0.82
N ILE A 92 13.97 -4.30 0.25
CA ILE A 92 13.33 -3.02 0.57
C ILE A 92 13.77 -2.53 1.94
N ARG A 93 13.62 -1.23 2.20
CA ARG A 93 14.02 -0.60 3.48
C ARG A 93 12.99 -0.81 4.61
N ALA A 94 12.33 -1.96 4.64
CA ALA A 94 11.34 -2.32 5.65
C ALA A 94 11.86 -3.46 6.53
N LYS A 95 11.72 -3.34 7.86
CA LYS A 95 12.15 -4.42 8.78
C LYS A 95 11.30 -5.69 8.64
N LYS A 96 10.00 -5.52 8.41
CA LYS A 96 9.04 -6.61 8.21
C LYS A 96 8.17 -6.34 6.99
N ARG A 97 7.72 -7.42 6.36
CA ARG A 97 6.81 -7.44 5.22
C ARG A 97 5.54 -8.18 5.65
N LEU A 98 4.38 -7.59 5.40
CA LEU A 98 3.08 -8.21 5.62
C LEU A 98 2.30 -8.18 4.30
N VAL A 99 1.74 -9.32 3.93
CA VAL A 99 0.85 -9.45 2.78
C VAL A 99 -0.45 -10.05 3.25
N THR A 100 -1.57 -9.50 2.80
CA THR A 100 -2.89 -10.15 2.92
C THR A 100 -3.42 -10.49 1.55
N ILE A 101 -3.92 -11.71 1.39
CA ILE A 101 -4.56 -12.20 0.18
C ILE A 101 -6.02 -12.43 0.52
N HIS A 102 -6.90 -11.66 -0.10
CA HIS A 102 -8.34 -11.67 0.20
C HIS A 102 -9.12 -12.56 -0.76
N ASP A 103 -8.57 -12.83 -1.94
CA ASP A 103 -9.21 -13.60 -2.99
C ASP A 103 -8.46 -14.92 -3.18
N VAL A 104 -9.17 -16.03 -3.03
CA VAL A 104 -8.67 -17.40 -3.22
C VAL A 104 -9.12 -18.00 -4.55
N TYR A 105 -9.77 -17.23 -5.43
CA TYR A 105 -10.28 -17.71 -6.72
C TYR A 105 -9.19 -18.33 -7.60
N HIS A 106 -7.94 -17.89 -7.46
CA HIS A 106 -6.77 -18.49 -8.12
C HIS A 106 -6.50 -19.95 -7.71
N LEU A 107 -7.15 -20.45 -6.66
CA LEU A 107 -7.10 -21.84 -6.22
C LEU A 107 -8.28 -22.67 -6.74
N ALA A 108 -9.26 -22.06 -7.39
CA ALA A 108 -10.36 -22.78 -8.02
C ALA A 108 -9.86 -23.34 -9.37
N PHE A 109 -9.88 -24.67 -9.48
CA PHE A 109 -9.53 -25.44 -10.67
C PHE A 109 -10.73 -26.29 -11.11
#